data_AF-A0A7X2MGB9-F1
#
_entry.id   AF-A0A7X2MGB9-F1
#
_cell.length_a   1.000
_cell.length_b   1.000
_cell.length_c   1.000
_cell.angle_alpha   90.00
_cell.angle_beta   90.00
_cell.angle_gamma   90.00
#
_symmetry.space_group_name_H-M   'P 1'
#
loop_
_entity.id
_entity.type
_entity.pdbx_description
1 polymer ?
#
loop_
_entity_poly.entity_id
_entity_poly.type
_entity_poly.pdbx_seq_one_letter_code
_entity_poly.pdbx_strand_id
1 'polypeptide(L)'
;KKELFLIMGSCLEWAGAGLFFIYIGLVLGVKFNILEIFALYIIASVFGVISMVPGGLGSFDVFIILGMESIGIGNADVIVWLLFFRIFYYIVPFFVGTVLFVHTLGNKVNEYFDGIPSALLQKTAHILITIFMYASGIIMLIEAAVPSFAFSNFILVKLYPLTFLFLHQMTDVIFAFLLIAMGRGFESRVKKSFWPTIIVLGIGIVNTLWRVYTPGLAWFLIFIMACVILSRKELYREQLRYSFGKMFVDGGIFTVTFLLYLLVGFLNFRPIGHKSIPVPEVLIFQGQQIWLSGFMGMILAGIIMLIIITSFTSDTDPFRKMNFDKKRIKKIIDNYSGNEVSHLAFLRDKNIYYYRVNGEDIMYFMYRRKNDKLIFMGEPVGNMDYLKDAIKELMTQADYYGYELVFYEINSKLTMLLHDLGFDFIKNGEEKYTHL
;
A
#
# COMPACT_ATOMS: atom_id res chain seq x y z
N LYS A 1 -56.10 5.98 -6.76
CA LYS A 1 -55.34 5.35 -5.63
C LYS A 1 -53.88 5.82 -5.58
N LYS A 2 -53.09 5.70 -6.66
CA LYS A 2 -51.69 6.20 -6.69
C LYS A 2 -51.60 7.72 -6.55
N GLU A 3 -52.47 8.47 -7.23
CA GLU A 3 -52.51 9.94 -7.13
C GLU A 3 -52.81 10.42 -5.70
N LEU A 4 -53.81 9.83 -5.05
CA LEU A 4 -54.14 10.14 -3.65
C LEU A 4 -52.94 9.89 -2.71
N PHE A 5 -52.19 8.82 -2.94
CA PHE A 5 -50.99 8.51 -2.15
C PHE A 5 -49.86 9.52 -2.37
N LEU A 6 -49.65 9.97 -3.61
CA LEU A 6 -48.66 11.00 -3.93
C LEU A 6 -49.02 12.36 -3.33
N ILE A 7 -50.30 12.74 -3.41
CA ILE A 7 -50.80 13.98 -2.81
C ILE A 7 -50.63 13.92 -1.29
N MET A 8 -51.03 12.81 -0.65
CA MET A 8 -50.88 12.64 0.79
C MET A 8 -49.40 12.66 1.21
N GLY A 9 -48.52 11.98 0.47
CA GLY A 9 -47.09 11.97 0.72
C GLY A 9 -46.49 13.38 0.63
N SER A 10 -46.82 14.13 -0.41
CA SER A 10 -46.34 15.51 -0.59
C SER A 10 -46.88 16.43 0.51
N CYS A 11 -48.17 16.34 0.86
CA CYS A 11 -48.74 17.12 1.96
C CYS A 11 -48.03 16.84 3.28
N LEU A 12 -47.70 15.57 3.56
CA LEU A 12 -46.98 15.19 4.79
C LEU A 12 -45.53 15.69 4.78
N GLU A 13 -44.87 15.72 3.62
CA GLU A 13 -43.51 16.24 3.48
C GLU A 13 -43.46 17.75 3.77
N TRP A 14 -44.32 18.53 3.10
CA TRP A 14 -44.41 19.97 3.29
C TRP A 14 -44.86 20.34 4.71
N ALA A 15 -45.86 19.63 5.25
CA ALA A 15 -46.29 19.84 6.63
C ALA A 15 -45.20 19.47 7.64
N GLY A 16 -44.49 18.36 7.42
CA GLY A 16 -43.37 17.94 8.27
C GLY A 16 -42.23 18.97 8.29
N ALA A 17 -41.87 19.51 7.13
CA ALA A 17 -40.86 20.55 7.01
C ALA A 17 -41.28 21.86 7.71
N GLY A 18 -42.53 22.28 7.55
CA GLY A 18 -43.09 23.46 8.24
C GLY A 18 -43.20 23.28 9.75
N LEU A 19 -43.61 22.10 10.23
CA LEU A 19 -43.64 21.76 11.65
C LEU A 19 -42.23 21.70 12.25
N PHE A 20 -41.25 21.16 11.51
CA PHE A 20 -39.85 21.17 11.93
C PHE A 20 -39.30 22.59 12.04
N PHE A 21 -39.63 23.46 11.07
CA PHE A 21 -39.29 24.87 11.14
C PHE A 21 -39.88 25.53 12.40
N ILE A 22 -41.17 25.34 12.69
CA ILE A 22 -41.83 25.82 13.92
C ILE A 22 -41.18 25.28 15.19
N TYR A 23 -40.83 23.99 15.20
CA TYR A 23 -40.18 23.33 16.32
C TYR A 23 -38.87 23.99 16.71
N ILE A 24 -38.05 24.41 15.73
CA ILE A 24 -36.81 25.14 16.00
C ILE A 24 -37.09 26.45 16.76
N GLY A 25 -38.10 27.22 16.35
CA GLY A 25 -38.48 28.46 17.03
C GLY A 25 -38.94 28.25 18.47
N LEU A 26 -39.68 27.17 18.71
CA LEU A 26 -40.10 26.79 20.07
C LEU A 26 -38.89 26.44 20.96
N VAL A 27 -37.90 25.71 20.42
CA VAL A 27 -36.66 25.36 21.13
C VAL A 27 -35.81 26.60 21.40
N LEU A 28 -35.80 27.58 20.51
CA LEU A 28 -35.13 28.87 20.69
C LEU A 28 -35.82 29.77 21.73
N GLY A 29 -37.00 29.40 22.23
CA GLY A 29 -37.73 30.16 23.25
C GLY A 29 -38.44 31.41 22.73
N VAL A 30 -38.58 31.55 21.40
CA VAL A 30 -39.27 32.68 20.77
C VAL A 30 -40.78 32.52 20.99
N LYS A 31 -41.44 33.59 21.44
CA LYS A 31 -42.91 33.61 21.60
C LYS A 31 -43.56 34.06 20.29
N PHE A 32 -44.36 33.21 19.68
CA PHE A 32 -45.07 33.51 18.43
C PHE A 32 -46.35 32.69 18.32
N ASN A 33 -47.24 33.11 17.42
CA ASN A 33 -48.42 32.33 17.04
C ASN A 33 -48.03 31.27 16.00
N ILE A 34 -48.26 30.01 16.34
CA ILE A 34 -47.89 28.84 15.49
C ILE A 34 -48.54 28.94 14.11
N LEU A 35 -49.81 29.37 14.03
CA LEU A 35 -50.54 29.45 12.76
C LEU A 35 -49.99 30.55 11.84
N GLU A 36 -49.56 31.67 12.40
CA GLU A 36 -48.97 32.79 11.64
C GLU A 36 -47.63 32.37 11.04
N ILE A 37 -46.76 31.72 11.82
CA ILE A 37 -45.48 31.22 11.32
C ILE A 37 -45.67 30.10 10.30
N PHE A 38 -46.65 29.23 10.48
CA PHE A 38 -46.96 28.18 9.50
C PHE A 38 -47.43 28.76 8.16
N ALA A 39 -48.33 29.75 8.19
CA ALA A 39 -48.78 30.44 6.97
C ALA A 39 -47.63 31.17 6.28
N LEU A 40 -46.77 31.85 7.04
CA LEU A 40 -45.59 32.55 6.56
C LEU A 40 -44.57 31.58 5.93
N TYR A 41 -44.35 30.42 6.54
CA TYR A 41 -43.52 29.36 5.99
C TYR A 41 -44.04 28.87 4.63
N ILE A 42 -45.35 28.67 4.48
CA ILE A 42 -45.95 28.27 3.20
C ILE A 42 -45.72 29.35 2.14
N ILE A 43 -45.97 30.61 2.47
CA ILE A 43 -45.77 31.74 1.54
C ILE A 43 -44.31 31.82 1.11
N ALA A 44 -43.38 31.82 2.06
CA ALA A 44 -41.95 31.88 1.78
C ALA A 44 -41.46 30.67 0.96
N SER A 45 -42.03 29.48 1.20
CA SER A 45 -41.72 28.27 0.44
C SER A 45 -42.21 28.37 -1.00
N VAL A 46 -43.41 28.88 -1.23
CA VAL A 46 -43.96 29.11 -2.58
C VAL A 46 -43.08 30.09 -3.35
N PHE A 47 -42.71 31.22 -2.74
CA PHE A 47 -41.78 32.17 -3.37
C PHE A 47 -40.38 31.58 -3.58
N GLY A 48 -39.91 30.73 -2.66
CA GLY A 48 -38.65 30.01 -2.79
C GLY A 48 -38.62 29.02 -3.95
N VAL A 49 -39.76 28.42 -4.31
CA VAL A 49 -39.89 27.55 -5.48
C VAL A 49 -40.03 28.39 -6.76
N ILE A 50 -40.83 29.45 -6.73
CA ILE A 50 -41.03 30.36 -7.87
C ILE A 50 -39.71 31.00 -8.32
N SER A 51 -38.80 31.30 -7.39
CA SER A 51 -37.51 31.91 -7.70
C SER A 51 -36.55 30.99 -8.48
N MET A 52 -36.85 29.68 -8.57
CA MET A 52 -35.99 28.65 -9.16
C MET A 52 -34.56 28.59 -8.58
N VAL A 53 -34.32 29.24 -7.44
CA VAL A 53 -33.02 29.16 -6.78
C VAL A 53 -32.88 27.77 -6.16
N PRO A 54 -31.79 27.03 -6.44
CA PRO A 54 -31.59 25.69 -5.88
C PRO A 54 -31.65 25.74 -4.35
N GLY A 55 -32.56 24.95 -3.78
CA GLY A 55 -32.81 24.90 -2.33
C GLY A 55 -33.51 26.15 -1.75
N GLY A 56 -34.01 27.06 -2.58
CA GLY A 56 -34.65 28.32 -2.16
C GLY A 56 -33.71 29.23 -1.37
N LEU A 57 -32.39 29.07 -1.54
CA LEU A 57 -31.37 29.81 -0.80
C LEU A 57 -31.50 31.32 -1.08
N GLY A 58 -31.57 32.13 -0.03
CA GLY A 58 -31.76 33.58 -0.14
C GLY A 58 -33.22 33.99 -0.36
N SER A 59 -33.94 33.43 -1.34
CA SER A 59 -35.34 33.83 -1.58
C SER A 59 -36.26 33.44 -0.41
N PHE A 60 -36.22 32.18 0.05
CA PHE A 60 -37.01 31.75 1.21
C PHE A 60 -36.62 32.57 2.46
N ASP A 61 -35.32 32.75 2.67
CA ASP A 61 -34.76 33.40 3.86
C ASP A 61 -35.21 34.87 3.96
N VAL A 62 -35.21 35.60 2.84
CA VAL A 62 -35.67 37.01 2.78
C VAL A 62 -37.15 37.13 3.10
N PHE A 63 -38.00 36.26 2.55
CA PHE A 63 -39.44 36.29 2.84
C PHE A 63 -39.75 35.88 4.29
N ILE A 64 -38.97 34.96 4.87
CA ILE A 64 -39.06 34.65 6.30
C ILE A 64 -38.68 35.86 7.16
N ILE A 65 -37.55 36.51 6.87
CA ILE A 65 -37.07 37.68 7.63
C ILE A 65 -38.10 38.81 7.57
N LEU A 66 -38.54 39.19 6.38
CA LEU A 66 -39.52 40.27 6.20
C LEU A 66 -40.87 39.93 6.85
N GLY A 67 -41.32 38.67 6.73
CA GLY A 67 -42.56 38.23 7.34
C GLY A 67 -42.50 38.23 8.87
N MET A 68 -41.40 37.75 9.46
CA MET A 68 -41.24 37.67 10.91
C MET A 68 -41.01 39.06 11.54
N GLU A 69 -40.33 39.96 10.83
CA GLU A 69 -40.19 41.37 11.21
C GLU A 69 -41.56 42.06 11.29
N SER A 70 -42.48 41.75 10.36
CA SER A 70 -43.85 42.29 10.39
C SER A 70 -44.69 41.83 11.58
N ILE A 71 -44.30 40.73 12.24
CA ILE A 71 -44.96 40.15 13.42
C ILE A 71 -44.20 40.53 14.72
N GLY A 72 -43.11 41.31 14.60
CA GLY A 72 -42.35 41.84 15.74
C GLY A 72 -41.28 40.90 16.32
N ILE A 73 -40.85 39.89 15.56
CA ILE A 73 -39.74 39.01 15.96
C ILE A 73 -38.41 39.68 15.58
N GLY A 74 -37.44 39.70 16.50
CA GLY A 74 -36.15 40.35 16.29
C GLY A 74 -35.33 39.67 15.18
N ASN A 75 -34.77 40.46 14.27
CA ASN A 75 -34.00 39.97 13.12
C ASN A 75 -32.84 39.03 13.50
N ALA A 76 -32.22 39.21 14.67
CA ALA A 76 -31.17 38.34 15.17
C ALA A 76 -31.68 36.90 15.45
N ASP A 77 -32.86 36.78 16.06
CA ASP A 77 -33.45 35.47 16.38
C ASP A 77 -33.89 34.73 15.11
N VAL A 78 -34.43 35.47 14.13
CA VAL A 78 -34.85 34.91 12.84
C VAL A 78 -33.66 34.34 12.06
N ILE A 79 -32.53 35.05 12.04
CA ILE A 79 -31.31 34.58 11.35
C ILE A 79 -30.79 33.29 11.99
N VAL A 80 -30.74 33.23 13.32
CA VAL A 80 -30.31 32.02 14.05
C VAL A 80 -31.27 30.86 13.79
N TRP A 81 -32.56 31.13 13.78
CA TRP A 81 -33.61 30.15 13.46
C TRP A 81 -33.43 29.58 12.04
N LEU A 82 -33.27 30.44 11.03
CA LEU A 82 -33.00 30.03 9.65
C LEU A 82 -31.73 29.17 9.55
N LEU A 83 -30.65 29.58 10.24
CA LEU A 83 -29.38 28.84 10.23
C LEU A 83 -29.55 27.41 10.77
N PHE A 84 -30.25 27.25 11.90
CA PHE A 84 -30.54 25.92 12.44
C PHE A 84 -31.39 25.08 11.49
N PHE A 85 -32.39 25.69 10.85
CA PHE A 85 -33.20 25.00 9.84
C PHE A 85 -32.33 24.50 8.68
N ARG A 86 -31.40 25.32 8.18
CA ARG A 86 -30.46 24.91 7.10
C ARG A 86 -29.55 23.76 7.53
N ILE A 87 -28.99 23.82 8.74
CA ILE A 87 -28.11 22.75 9.23
C ILE A 87 -28.86 21.42 9.29
N PHE A 88 -30.04 21.39 9.93
CA PHE A 88 -30.70 20.13 10.22
C PHE A 88 -31.61 19.61 9.09
N TYR A 89 -32.13 20.48 8.24
CA TYR A 89 -32.98 20.06 7.12
C TYR A 89 -32.17 19.84 5.81
N TYR A 90 -31.03 20.52 5.63
CA TYR A 90 -30.22 20.38 4.41
C TYR A 90 -28.89 19.66 4.69
N ILE A 91 -28.07 20.18 5.60
CA ILE A 91 -26.67 19.73 5.75
C ILE A 91 -26.60 18.34 6.38
N VAL A 92 -27.29 18.11 7.50
CA VAL A 92 -27.27 16.83 8.21
C VAL A 92 -27.82 15.68 7.33
N PRO A 93 -28.99 15.80 6.69
CA PRO A 93 -29.49 14.76 5.79
C PRO A 93 -28.57 14.49 4.61
N PHE A 94 -27.90 15.50 4.07
CA PHE A 94 -26.90 15.32 3.01
C PHE A 94 -25.72 14.45 3.46
N PHE A 95 -25.16 14.68 4.65
CA PHE A 95 -24.07 13.83 5.17
C PHE A 95 -24.55 12.41 5.49
N VAL A 96 -25.73 12.25 6.10
CA VAL A 96 -26.31 10.93 6.37
C VAL A 96 -26.54 10.17 5.06
N GLY A 97 -27.13 10.83 4.06
CA GLY A 97 -27.33 10.28 2.73
C GLY A 97 -26.02 9.88 2.05
N THR A 98 -24.98 10.70 2.18
CA THR A 98 -23.64 10.41 1.64
C THR A 98 -23.01 9.18 2.31
N VAL A 99 -23.07 9.08 3.64
CA VAL A 99 -22.54 7.93 4.39
C VAL A 99 -23.28 6.65 3.99
N LEU A 100 -24.60 6.69 3.90
CA LEU A 100 -25.41 5.55 3.46
C LEU A 100 -25.11 5.19 2.01
N PHE A 101 -24.96 6.18 1.13
CA PHE A 101 -24.60 5.98 -0.29
C PHE A 101 -23.24 5.30 -0.44
N VAL A 102 -22.21 5.78 0.27
CA VAL A 102 -20.86 5.18 0.25
C VAL A 102 -20.89 3.74 0.78
N HIS A 103 -21.60 3.50 1.88
CA HIS A 103 -21.71 2.17 2.48
C HIS A 103 -22.45 1.17 1.56
N THR A 104 -23.52 1.60 0.89
CA THR A 104 -24.34 0.72 0.04
C THR A 104 -23.75 0.52 -1.36
N LEU A 105 -23.05 1.50 -1.94
CA LEU A 105 -22.41 1.34 -3.25
C LEU A 105 -21.05 0.66 -3.20
N GLY A 106 -20.29 0.74 -2.11
CA GLY A 106 -18.96 0.13 -2.04
C GLY A 106 -18.95 -1.34 -2.44
N ASN A 107 -19.93 -2.12 -1.95
CA ASN A 107 -20.03 -3.55 -2.27
C ASN A 107 -20.62 -3.80 -3.66
N LYS A 108 -21.64 -3.02 -4.09
CA LYS A 108 -22.27 -3.19 -5.41
C LYS A 108 -21.37 -2.76 -6.56
N VAL A 109 -20.58 -1.72 -6.38
CA VAL A 109 -19.56 -1.28 -7.36
C VAL A 109 -18.43 -2.30 -7.44
N ASN A 110 -18.02 -2.86 -6.29
CA ASN A 110 -17.01 -3.91 -6.27
C ASN A 110 -17.49 -5.20 -6.96
N GLU A 111 -18.75 -5.60 -6.77
CA GLU A 111 -19.36 -6.74 -7.48
C GLU A 111 -19.59 -6.44 -8.98
N TYR A 112 -20.02 -5.23 -9.33
CA TYR A 112 -20.26 -4.84 -10.72
C TYR A 112 -18.98 -4.77 -11.57
N PHE A 113 -17.84 -4.46 -10.94
CA PHE A 113 -16.53 -4.39 -11.60
C PHE A 113 -15.58 -5.53 -11.21
N ASP A 114 -16.10 -6.69 -10.78
CA ASP A 114 -15.32 -7.91 -10.47
C ASP A 114 -14.10 -7.66 -9.54
N GLY A 115 -14.22 -6.74 -8.59
CA GLY A 115 -13.16 -6.44 -7.64
C GLY A 115 -12.06 -5.47 -8.13
N ILE A 116 -12.11 -5.01 -9.39
CA ILE A 116 -11.08 -4.13 -10.00
C ILE A 116 -10.81 -2.87 -9.17
N PRO A 117 -11.83 -2.12 -8.68
CA PRO A 117 -11.58 -0.91 -7.89
C PRO A 117 -10.81 -1.22 -6.60
N SER A 118 -11.15 -2.32 -5.92
CA SER A 118 -10.46 -2.74 -4.70
C SER A 118 -9.03 -3.18 -4.97
N ALA A 119 -8.78 -3.88 -6.07
CA ALA A 119 -7.44 -4.28 -6.50
C ALA A 119 -6.58 -3.06 -6.85
N LEU A 120 -7.16 -2.07 -7.54
CA LEU A 120 -6.46 -0.83 -7.89
C LEU A 120 -6.13 -0.01 -6.65
N LEU A 121 -7.05 0.09 -5.69
CA LEU A 121 -6.81 0.74 -4.40
C LEU A 121 -5.69 0.05 -3.62
N GLN A 122 -5.72 -1.29 -3.55
CA GLN A 122 -4.71 -2.08 -2.85
C GLN A 122 -3.33 -1.93 -3.49
N LYS A 123 -3.25 -2.00 -4.84
CA LYS A 123 -2.01 -1.81 -5.60
C LYS A 123 -1.47 -0.39 -5.44
N THR A 124 -2.34 0.62 -5.47
CA THR A 124 -1.95 2.02 -5.27
C THR A 124 -1.42 2.25 -3.85
N ALA A 125 -2.13 1.72 -2.83
CA ALA A 125 -1.68 1.77 -1.45
C ALA A 125 -0.31 1.10 -1.29
N HIS A 126 -0.12 -0.08 -1.87
CA HIS A 126 1.14 -0.82 -1.86
C HIS A 126 2.31 -0.02 -2.45
N ILE A 127 2.11 0.61 -3.61
CA ILE A 127 3.12 1.47 -4.27
C ILE A 127 3.44 2.67 -3.37
N LEU A 128 2.42 3.35 -2.85
CA LEU A 128 2.56 4.52 -1.99
C LEU A 128 3.37 4.19 -0.73
N ILE A 129 3.05 3.08 -0.04
CA ILE A 129 3.78 2.64 1.15
C ILE A 129 5.23 2.34 0.81
N THR A 130 5.48 1.60 -0.26
CA THR A 130 6.84 1.22 -0.66
C THR A 130 7.69 2.46 -0.92
N ILE A 131 7.16 3.43 -1.67
CA ILE A 131 7.82 4.72 -1.92
C ILE A 131 8.07 5.46 -0.61
N PHE A 132 7.04 5.56 0.25
CA PHE A 132 7.16 6.24 1.54
C PHE A 132 8.27 5.63 2.41
N MET A 133 8.31 4.31 2.54
CA MET A 133 9.29 3.59 3.38
C MET A 133 10.72 3.84 2.91
N TYR A 134 10.98 3.72 1.61
CA TYR A 134 12.31 3.99 1.06
C TYR A 134 12.67 5.48 1.13
N ALA A 135 11.75 6.37 0.74
CA ALA A 135 12.01 7.81 0.74
C ALA A 135 12.28 8.32 2.16
N SER A 136 11.42 7.98 3.12
CA SER A 136 11.57 8.35 4.53
C SER A 136 12.88 7.79 5.10
N GLY A 137 13.16 6.50 4.90
CA GLY A 137 14.40 5.89 5.37
C GLY A 137 15.67 6.52 4.77
N ILE A 138 15.69 6.79 3.47
CA ILE A 138 16.85 7.42 2.81
C ILE A 138 17.03 8.87 3.29
N ILE A 139 15.95 9.65 3.39
CA ILE A 139 16.01 11.04 3.88
C ILE A 139 16.50 11.06 5.32
N MET A 140 15.99 10.17 6.18
CA MET A 140 16.47 10.03 7.55
C MET A 140 17.96 9.66 7.62
N LEU A 141 18.46 8.78 6.74
CA LEU A 141 19.90 8.49 6.68
C LEU A 141 20.72 9.70 6.24
N ILE A 142 20.24 10.49 5.28
CA ILE A 142 20.94 11.70 4.82
C ILE A 142 20.96 12.75 5.92
N GLU A 143 19.83 12.99 6.59
CA GLU A 143 19.73 13.88 7.75
C GLU A 143 20.67 13.44 8.87
N ALA A 144 20.68 12.13 9.15
CA ALA A 144 21.53 11.57 10.18
C ALA A 144 23.02 11.68 9.83
N ALA A 145 23.39 11.44 8.58
CA ALA A 145 24.79 11.37 8.18
C ALA A 145 25.39 12.74 7.79
N VAL A 146 24.58 13.68 7.29
CA VAL A 146 25.00 15.03 6.90
C VAL A 146 23.90 16.08 7.20
N PRO A 147 23.68 16.45 8.47
CA PRO A 147 22.58 17.34 8.86
C PRO A 147 22.60 18.69 8.13
N SER A 148 23.76 19.33 8.02
CA SER A 148 23.92 20.64 7.37
C SER A 148 23.51 20.61 5.89
N PHE A 149 23.73 19.49 5.20
CA PHE A 149 23.26 19.29 3.83
C PHE A 149 21.73 19.15 3.80
N ALA A 150 21.15 18.35 4.70
CA ALA A 150 19.70 18.16 4.75
C ALA A 150 18.95 19.48 4.99
N PHE A 151 19.43 20.33 5.90
CA PHE A 151 18.78 21.61 6.22
C PHE A 151 19.06 22.75 5.24
N SER A 152 20.12 22.68 4.43
CA SER A 152 20.43 23.71 3.43
C SER A 152 19.73 23.50 2.09
N ASN A 153 19.33 22.27 1.77
CA ASN A 153 18.67 21.96 0.51
C ASN A 153 17.16 22.21 0.58
N PHE A 154 16.66 23.12 -0.25
CA PHE A 154 15.24 23.46 -0.34
C PHE A 154 14.31 22.24 -0.50
N ILE A 155 14.72 21.27 -1.34
CA ILE A 155 13.94 20.07 -1.60
C ILE A 155 13.84 19.18 -0.35
N LEU A 156 14.95 18.95 0.35
CA LEU A 156 14.99 18.12 1.55
C LEU A 156 14.22 18.77 2.70
N VAL A 157 14.34 20.09 2.87
CA VAL A 157 13.53 20.85 3.84
C VAL A 157 12.03 20.71 3.56
N LYS A 158 11.60 20.73 2.28
CA LYS A 158 10.19 20.52 1.93
C LYS A 158 9.71 19.09 2.19
N LEU A 159 10.62 18.12 2.14
CA LEU A 159 10.35 16.70 2.42
C LEU A 159 10.57 16.32 3.89
N TYR A 160 11.01 17.24 4.73
CA TYR A 160 11.18 17.06 6.18
C TYR A 160 9.93 16.49 6.90
N PRO A 161 8.69 16.78 6.48
CA PRO A 161 7.49 16.10 7.00
C PRO A 161 7.48 14.56 6.82
N LEU A 162 8.33 14.00 5.96
CA LEU A 162 8.48 12.56 5.75
C LEU A 162 9.48 11.93 6.72
N THR A 163 10.21 12.72 7.49
CA THR A 163 11.18 12.25 8.49
C THR A 163 10.48 12.02 9.84
N PHE A 164 10.83 10.93 10.52
CA PHE A 164 10.51 10.76 11.93
C PHE A 164 11.57 11.48 12.78
N LEU A 165 11.14 12.41 13.64
CA LEU A 165 12.08 13.16 14.47
C LEU A 165 12.28 12.45 15.81
N PHE A 166 13.43 11.80 15.99
CA PHE A 166 13.85 11.30 17.29
C PHE A 166 14.85 12.25 17.96
N LEU A 167 14.97 12.16 19.29
CA LEU A 167 15.91 13.00 20.05
C LEU A 167 17.36 12.53 19.93
N HIS A 168 17.56 11.24 19.70
CA HIS A 168 18.88 10.63 19.66
C HIS A 168 19.22 10.18 18.24
N GLN A 169 20.37 10.65 17.77
CA GLN A 169 20.97 10.26 16.49
C GLN A 169 20.94 8.75 16.23
N MET A 170 21.26 7.96 17.26
CA MET A 170 21.22 6.50 17.19
C MET A 170 19.84 5.96 16.80
N THR A 171 18.77 6.51 17.39
CA THR A 171 17.40 6.09 17.09
C THR A 171 16.98 6.48 15.67
N ASP A 172 17.39 7.65 15.17
CA ASP A 172 17.12 8.04 13.78
C ASP A 172 17.74 7.06 12.79
N VAL A 173 19.02 6.71 12.99
CA VAL A 173 19.72 5.74 12.12
C VAL A 173 19.04 4.37 12.17
N ILE A 174 18.72 3.87 13.36
CA ILE A 174 18.03 2.57 13.50
C ILE A 174 16.68 2.59 12.78
N PHE A 175 15.89 3.64 13.00
CA PHE A 175 14.57 3.75 12.41
C PHE A 175 14.62 3.90 10.89
N ALA A 176 15.62 4.61 10.37
CA ALA A 176 15.86 4.74 8.94
C ALA A 176 16.11 3.39 8.26
N PHE A 177 16.99 2.56 8.84
CA PHE A 177 17.24 1.20 8.34
C PHE A 177 16.04 0.27 8.52
N LEU A 178 15.25 0.43 9.60
CA LEU A 178 14.00 -0.32 9.78
C LEU A 178 13.02 0.00 8.65
N LEU A 179 12.82 1.27 8.31
CA LEU A 179 11.95 1.68 7.20
C LEU A 179 12.45 1.12 5.87
N ILE A 180 13.76 1.16 5.59
CA ILE A 180 14.33 0.57 4.37
C ILE A 180 14.09 -0.95 4.33
N ALA A 181 14.29 -1.65 5.44
CA ALA A 181 14.03 -3.10 5.53
C ALA A 181 12.55 -3.43 5.32
N MET A 182 11.63 -2.62 5.87
CA MET A 182 10.19 -2.75 5.63
C MET A 182 9.85 -2.45 4.17
N GLY A 183 10.45 -1.40 3.59
CA GLY A 183 10.32 -1.06 2.18
C GLY A 183 10.68 -2.23 1.27
N ARG A 184 11.75 -2.97 1.58
CA ARG A 184 12.13 -4.18 0.84
C ARG A 184 11.12 -5.31 1.01
N GLY A 185 10.60 -5.51 2.22
CA GLY A 185 9.55 -6.48 2.50
C GLY A 185 8.27 -6.21 1.70
N PHE A 186 7.87 -4.93 1.63
CA PHE A 186 6.72 -4.48 0.85
C PHE A 186 6.97 -4.60 -0.65
N GLU A 187 8.07 -4.06 -1.17
CA GLU A 187 8.42 -4.15 -2.60
C GLU A 187 8.45 -5.61 -3.10
N SER A 188 8.90 -6.54 -2.24
CA SER A 188 8.93 -7.97 -2.55
C SER A 188 7.66 -8.73 -2.16
N ARG A 189 6.60 -8.04 -1.71
CA ARG A 189 5.27 -8.58 -1.41
C ARG A 189 5.22 -9.64 -0.31
N VAL A 190 6.12 -9.53 0.66
CA VAL A 190 6.32 -10.55 1.71
C VAL A 190 5.28 -10.38 2.82
N LYS A 191 4.50 -11.42 3.08
CA LYS A 191 3.44 -11.46 4.11
C LYS A 191 3.95 -11.12 5.52
N LYS A 192 5.15 -11.61 5.86
CA LYS A 192 5.80 -11.38 7.16
C LYS A 192 6.17 -9.92 7.43
N SER A 193 6.27 -9.07 6.40
CA SER A 193 6.61 -7.66 6.57
C SER A 193 5.48 -6.82 7.19
N PHE A 194 4.25 -7.33 7.17
CA PHE A 194 3.05 -6.61 7.62
C PHE A 194 3.14 -6.16 9.08
N TRP A 195 3.30 -7.10 10.01
CA TRP A 195 3.29 -6.80 11.45
C TRP A 195 4.47 -5.93 11.89
N PRO A 196 5.73 -6.21 11.50
CA PRO A 196 6.85 -5.33 11.80
C PRO A 196 6.63 -3.90 11.30
N THR A 197 6.02 -3.71 10.12
CA THR A 197 5.73 -2.36 9.58
C THR A 197 4.70 -1.62 10.42
N ILE A 198 3.63 -2.29 10.84
CA ILE A 198 2.63 -1.70 11.76
C ILE A 198 3.29 -1.28 13.07
N ILE A 199 4.18 -2.11 13.63
CA ILE A 199 4.91 -1.79 14.87
C ILE A 199 5.82 -0.57 14.67
N VAL A 200 6.62 -0.56 13.60
CA VAL A 200 7.52 0.56 13.27
C VAL A 200 6.72 1.86 13.13
N LEU A 201 5.67 1.88 12.30
CA LEU A 201 4.80 3.05 12.15
C LEU A 201 4.12 3.46 13.46
N GLY A 202 3.66 2.49 14.26
CA GLY A 202 3.06 2.75 15.57
C GLY A 202 4.03 3.46 16.53
N ILE A 203 5.28 3.00 16.61
CA ILE A 203 6.35 3.65 17.38
C ILE A 203 6.56 5.08 16.87
N GLY A 204 6.58 5.27 15.55
CA GLY A 204 6.73 6.59 14.93
C GLY A 204 5.57 7.55 15.25
N ILE A 205 4.32 7.08 15.22
CA ILE A 205 3.13 7.87 15.58
C ILE A 205 3.19 8.28 17.06
N VAL A 206 3.47 7.33 17.97
CA VAL A 206 3.57 7.60 19.40
C VAL A 206 4.67 8.62 19.68
N ASN A 207 5.84 8.49 19.05
CA ASN A 207 6.93 9.43 19.20
C ASN A 207 6.55 10.84 18.70
N THR A 208 5.86 10.93 17.56
CA THR A 208 5.39 12.21 16.99
C THR A 208 4.38 12.91 17.90
N LEU A 209 3.44 12.16 18.48
CA LEU A 209 2.42 12.70 19.38
C LEU A 209 3.01 13.15 20.72
N TRP A 210 3.96 12.38 21.27
CA TRP A 210 4.52 12.68 22.60
C TRP A 210 5.55 13.81 22.55
N ARG A 211 6.44 13.83 21.54
CA ARG A 211 7.61 14.72 21.57
C ARG A 211 7.50 15.97 20.69
N VAL A 212 7.02 15.81 19.46
CA VAL A 212 7.01 16.89 18.46
C VAL A 212 5.66 17.64 18.44
N TYR A 213 4.60 16.97 18.89
CA TYR A 213 3.20 17.43 18.88
C TYR A 213 2.82 18.17 17.58
N THR A 214 3.05 17.54 16.44
CA THR A 214 2.59 18.06 15.14
C THR A 214 1.41 17.23 14.64
N PRO A 215 0.16 17.72 14.81
CA PRO A 215 -1.03 16.92 14.48
C PRO A 215 -1.11 16.55 13.00
N GLY A 216 -0.61 17.40 12.09
CA GLY A 216 -0.56 17.11 10.66
C GLY A 216 0.28 15.87 10.32
N LEU A 217 1.46 15.73 10.93
CA LEU A 217 2.33 14.58 10.75
C LEU A 217 1.73 13.30 11.32
N ALA A 218 1.12 13.39 12.51
CA ALA A 218 0.44 12.25 13.12
C ALA A 218 -0.70 11.72 12.24
N TRP A 219 -1.55 12.61 11.70
CA TRP A 219 -2.61 12.22 10.77
C TRP A 219 -2.08 11.61 9.48
N PHE A 220 -0.99 12.16 8.93
CA PHE A 220 -0.35 11.59 7.77
C PHE A 220 0.20 10.18 8.03
N LEU A 221 0.87 9.95 9.15
CA LEU A 221 1.37 8.62 9.53
C LEU A 221 0.23 7.62 9.80
N ILE A 222 -0.87 8.07 10.41
CA ILE A 222 -2.09 7.25 10.58
C ILE A 222 -2.67 6.88 9.20
N PHE A 223 -2.68 7.80 8.25
CA PHE A 223 -3.09 7.53 6.88
C PHE A 223 -2.17 6.49 6.21
N ILE A 224 -0.84 6.61 6.33
CA ILE A 224 0.09 5.60 5.83
C ILE A 224 -0.16 4.23 6.49
N MET A 225 -0.41 4.21 7.80
CA MET A 225 -0.74 2.97 8.52
C MET A 225 -2.07 2.37 8.02
N ALA A 226 -3.08 3.18 7.71
CA ALA A 226 -4.30 2.73 7.08
C ALA A 226 -4.04 2.14 5.68
N CYS A 227 -3.18 2.76 4.87
CA CYS A 227 -2.73 2.19 3.60
C CYS A 227 -2.08 0.82 3.80
N VAL A 228 -1.24 0.64 4.83
CA VAL A 228 -0.64 -0.67 5.14
C VAL A 228 -1.71 -1.73 5.39
N ILE A 229 -2.71 -1.41 6.20
CA ILE A 229 -3.83 -2.31 6.49
C ILE A 229 -4.60 -2.66 5.21
N LEU A 230 -4.85 -1.69 4.34
CA LEU A 230 -5.53 -1.91 3.05
C LEU A 230 -4.70 -2.80 2.11
N SER A 231 -3.37 -2.63 2.08
CA SER A 231 -2.46 -3.38 1.20
C SER A 231 -2.23 -4.84 1.61
N ARG A 232 -2.83 -5.32 2.72
CA ARG A 232 -2.56 -6.64 3.31
C ARG A 232 -2.70 -7.80 2.32
N LYS A 233 -3.65 -7.73 1.40
CA LYS A 233 -3.89 -8.79 0.40
C LYS A 233 -2.80 -8.85 -0.69
N GLU A 234 -2.12 -7.74 -0.95
CA GLU A 234 -0.99 -7.69 -1.90
C GLU A 234 0.28 -8.34 -1.34
N LEU A 235 0.35 -8.53 -0.01
CA LEU A 235 1.46 -9.20 0.67
C LEU A 235 1.20 -10.71 0.75
N TYR A 236 1.20 -11.38 -0.39
CA TYR A 236 0.85 -12.80 -0.49
C TYR A 236 2.06 -13.75 -0.47
N ARG A 237 3.28 -13.27 -0.74
CA ARG A 237 4.46 -14.15 -0.80
C ARG A 237 4.89 -14.57 0.61
N GLU A 238 5.17 -15.86 0.79
CA GLU A 238 5.56 -16.39 2.12
C GLU A 238 6.96 -15.94 2.53
N GLN A 239 7.88 -15.92 1.56
CA GLN A 239 9.30 -15.68 1.82
C GLN A 239 9.88 -14.62 0.90
N LEU A 240 10.89 -13.91 1.41
CA LEU A 240 11.75 -13.05 0.62
C LEU A 240 12.80 -13.89 -0.10
N ARG A 241 12.90 -13.71 -1.42
CA ARG A 241 14.01 -14.22 -2.23
C ARG A 241 14.83 -13.04 -2.73
N TYR A 242 16.07 -12.97 -2.28
CA TYR A 242 17.01 -11.98 -2.77
C TYR A 242 17.54 -12.39 -4.13
N SER A 243 17.28 -11.55 -5.13
CA SER A 243 18.08 -11.54 -6.35
C SER A 243 19.44 -10.92 -6.05
N PHE A 244 20.46 -11.28 -6.84
CA PHE A 244 21.77 -10.65 -6.74
C PHE A 244 21.68 -9.12 -6.86
N GLY A 245 20.88 -8.63 -7.81
CA GLY A 245 20.69 -7.19 -8.00
C GLY A 245 20.14 -6.51 -6.75
N LYS A 246 19.10 -7.08 -6.11
CA LYS A 246 18.51 -6.52 -4.89
C LYS A 246 19.51 -6.51 -3.72
N MET A 247 20.29 -7.58 -3.58
CA MET A 247 21.32 -7.69 -2.55
C MET A 247 22.40 -6.61 -2.73
N PHE A 248 22.84 -6.33 -3.97
CA PHE A 248 23.80 -5.28 -4.24
C PHE A 248 23.24 -3.88 -3.97
N VAL A 249 21.96 -3.63 -4.26
CA VAL A 249 21.31 -2.33 -3.96
C VAL A 249 21.24 -2.10 -2.45
N ASP A 250 20.70 -3.05 -1.69
CA ASP A 250 20.57 -2.89 -0.23
C ASP A 250 21.92 -2.87 0.48
N GLY A 251 22.83 -3.76 0.06
CA GLY A 251 24.22 -3.75 0.53
C GLY A 251 24.92 -2.44 0.19
N GLY A 252 24.68 -1.90 -1.01
CA GLY A 252 25.21 -0.61 -1.46
C GLY A 252 24.75 0.55 -0.57
N ILE A 253 23.47 0.62 -0.21
CA ILE A 253 22.94 1.65 0.70
C ILE A 253 23.67 1.58 2.05
N PHE A 254 23.78 0.38 2.63
CA PHE A 254 24.50 0.20 3.90
C PHE A 254 25.97 0.58 3.78
N THR A 255 26.69 0.10 2.75
CA THR A 255 28.10 0.37 2.53
C THR A 255 28.37 1.86 2.29
N VAL A 256 27.58 2.54 1.45
CA VAL A 256 27.74 3.98 1.20
C VAL A 256 27.52 4.76 2.49
N THR A 257 26.47 4.45 3.24
CA THR A 257 26.19 5.11 4.52
C THR A 257 27.31 4.87 5.53
N PHE A 258 27.82 3.63 5.61
CA PHE A 258 28.94 3.26 6.48
C PHE A 258 30.22 4.01 6.14
N LEU A 259 30.60 4.05 4.86
CA LEU A 259 31.76 4.82 4.39
C LEU A 259 31.59 6.31 4.64
N LEU A 260 30.38 6.85 4.49
CA LEU A 260 30.09 8.25 4.78
C LEU A 260 30.31 8.56 6.25
N TYR A 261 29.77 7.74 7.16
CA TYR A 261 30.01 7.91 8.60
C TYR A 261 31.49 7.78 8.95
N LEU A 262 32.23 6.83 8.36
CA LEU A 262 33.67 6.72 8.58
C LEU A 262 34.44 7.95 8.09
N LEU A 263 34.11 8.45 6.89
CA LEU A 263 34.74 9.64 6.31
C LEU A 263 34.47 10.88 7.15
N VAL A 264 33.21 11.10 7.52
CA VAL A 264 32.80 12.18 8.41
C VAL A 264 33.53 12.07 9.76
N GLY A 265 33.62 10.87 10.32
CA GLY A 265 34.31 10.62 11.57
C GLY A 265 35.79 10.96 11.48
N PHE A 266 36.45 10.52 10.41
CA PHE A 266 37.87 10.78 10.15
C PHE A 266 38.16 12.27 9.97
N LEU A 267 37.36 12.98 9.16
CA LEU A 267 37.53 14.41 8.92
C LEU A 267 37.28 15.27 10.17
N ASN A 268 36.33 14.86 11.02
CA ASN A 268 36.01 15.55 12.27
C ASN A 268 36.94 15.14 13.43
N PHE A 269 37.75 14.09 13.29
CA PHE A 269 38.72 13.69 14.30
C PHE A 269 39.84 14.72 14.37
N ARG A 270 39.91 15.49 15.47
CA ARG A 270 40.97 16.48 15.71
C ARG A 270 42.10 15.83 16.52
N PRO A 271 43.19 15.33 15.89
CA PRO A 271 44.35 14.91 16.66
C PRO A 271 44.94 16.12 17.39
N ILE A 272 45.17 15.95 18.69
CA ILE A 272 45.79 16.96 19.56
C ILE A 272 47.14 17.37 18.94
N GLY A 273 47.27 18.63 18.52
CA GLY A 273 48.54 19.23 18.09
C GLY A 273 48.86 19.28 16.59
N HIS A 274 47.97 18.89 15.67
CA HIS A 274 48.20 19.04 14.22
C HIS A 274 47.29 20.09 13.57
N LYS A 275 47.80 20.79 12.53
CA LYS A 275 47.03 21.74 11.71
C LYS A 275 45.81 21.04 11.11
N SER A 276 44.65 21.64 11.27
CA SER A 276 43.37 21.13 10.77
C SER A 276 43.40 20.93 9.26
N ILE A 277 42.97 19.76 8.80
CA ILE A 277 42.57 19.56 7.40
C ILE A 277 41.35 20.48 7.17
N PRO A 278 41.30 21.29 6.10
CA PRO A 278 40.12 22.09 5.80
C PRO A 278 38.94 21.16 5.50
N VAL A 279 37.98 21.09 6.42
CA VAL A 279 36.75 20.31 6.25
C VAL A 279 35.68 21.25 5.66
N PRO A 280 35.00 20.86 4.56
CA PRO A 280 33.85 21.62 4.07
C PRO A 280 32.79 21.78 5.16
N GLU A 281 32.19 22.98 5.30
CA GLU A 281 31.20 23.31 6.34
C GLU A 281 30.03 22.32 6.39
N VAL A 282 29.71 21.71 5.25
CA VAL A 282 28.64 20.72 5.08
C VAL A 282 28.91 19.41 5.85
N LEU A 283 30.18 19.03 6.05
CA LEU A 283 30.59 17.77 6.68
C LEU A 283 30.99 17.90 8.17
N ILE A 284 30.82 19.10 8.75
CA ILE A 284 31.17 19.35 10.14
C ILE A 284 30.06 18.80 11.05
N PHE A 285 30.41 17.91 11.97
CA PHE A 285 29.49 17.43 13.02
C PHE A 285 29.60 18.29 14.28
N GLN A 286 28.47 18.59 14.92
CA GLN A 286 28.41 19.44 16.11
C GLN A 286 29.05 18.81 17.36
N GLY A 287 29.43 17.53 17.33
CA GLY A 287 30.19 16.88 18.40
C GLY A 287 30.55 15.41 18.14
N GLN A 288 31.71 14.98 18.63
CA GLN A 288 32.23 13.61 18.48
C GLN A 288 31.30 12.55 19.11
N GLN A 289 30.57 12.90 20.17
CA GLN A 289 29.60 12.01 20.83
C GLN A 289 28.38 11.72 19.94
N ILE A 290 27.89 12.70 19.20
CA ILE A 290 26.74 12.55 18.28
C ILE A 290 27.14 11.62 17.12
N TRP A 291 28.33 11.83 16.58
CA TRP A 291 28.88 10.95 15.56
C TRP A 291 29.03 9.50 16.05
N LEU A 292 29.64 9.29 17.22
CA LEU A 292 29.84 7.95 17.79
C LEU A 292 28.50 7.25 18.07
N SER A 293 27.50 8.00 18.55
CA SER A 293 26.13 7.51 18.74
C SER A 293 25.50 7.06 17.42
N GLY A 294 25.62 7.85 16.35
CA GLY A 294 25.15 7.48 15.01
C GLY A 294 25.87 6.25 14.44
N PHE A 295 27.19 6.16 14.62
CA PHE A 295 27.98 5.01 14.18
C PHE A 295 27.59 3.71 14.92
N MET A 296 27.44 3.77 16.25
CA MET A 296 26.91 2.64 17.03
C MET A 296 25.49 2.28 16.61
N GLY A 297 24.65 3.28 16.35
CA GLY A 297 23.31 3.11 15.80
C GLY A 297 23.32 2.37 14.47
N MET A 298 24.27 2.68 13.58
CA MET A 298 24.40 1.99 12.29
C MET A 298 24.79 0.52 12.44
N ILE A 299 25.74 0.20 13.33
CA ILE A 299 26.12 -1.20 13.58
C ILE A 299 24.91 -1.97 14.10
N LEU A 300 24.20 -1.42 15.09
CA LEU A 300 23.00 -2.03 15.65
C LEU A 300 21.89 -2.17 14.60
N ALA A 301 21.70 -1.13 13.78
CA ALA A 301 20.74 -1.13 12.68
C ALA A 301 21.05 -2.23 11.65
N GLY A 302 22.32 -2.44 11.31
CA GLY A 302 22.76 -3.52 10.43
C GLY A 302 22.42 -4.90 11.02
N ILE A 303 22.65 -5.11 12.32
CA ILE A 303 22.28 -6.35 13.00
C ILE A 303 20.75 -6.57 12.96
N ILE A 304 19.98 -5.53 13.29
CA ILE A 304 18.51 -5.60 13.27
C ILE A 304 18.00 -5.88 11.85
N MET A 305 18.56 -5.22 10.84
CA MET A 305 18.22 -5.43 9.43
C MET A 305 18.50 -6.88 9.01
N LEU A 306 19.65 -7.44 9.41
CA LEU A 306 19.97 -8.86 9.17
C LEU A 306 18.96 -9.80 9.84
N ILE A 307 18.56 -9.55 11.09
CA ILE A 307 17.56 -10.35 11.81
C ILE A 307 16.20 -10.31 11.11
N ILE A 308 15.77 -9.13 10.65
CA ILE A 308 14.50 -8.96 9.94
C ILE A 308 14.53 -9.69 8.60
N ILE A 309 15.59 -9.49 7.81
CA ILE A 309 15.74 -10.11 6.48
C ILE A 309 15.80 -11.64 6.60
N THR A 310 16.55 -12.16 7.57
CA THR A 310 16.63 -13.61 7.80
C THR A 310 15.27 -14.17 8.21
N SER A 311 14.53 -13.46 9.05
CA SER A 311 13.15 -13.83 9.44
C SER A 311 12.20 -13.87 8.24
N PHE A 312 12.36 -12.95 7.29
CA PHE A 312 11.61 -12.94 6.02
C PHE A 312 12.00 -14.10 5.07
N THR A 313 13.17 -14.72 5.26
CA THR A 313 13.70 -15.77 4.37
C THR A 313 13.49 -17.20 4.90
N SER A 314 13.09 -17.36 6.18
CA SER A 314 13.25 -18.62 6.93
C SER A 314 12.18 -19.71 6.74
N ASP A 315 11.26 -19.62 5.77
CA ASP A 315 10.20 -20.64 5.61
C ASP A 315 10.62 -21.90 4.85
N THR A 316 9.79 -22.93 4.97
CA THR A 316 9.90 -24.17 4.21
C THR A 316 9.61 -23.91 2.74
N ASP A 317 10.66 -24.03 1.93
CA ASP A 317 10.61 -23.87 0.48
C ASP A 317 10.41 -25.24 -0.21
N PRO A 318 9.29 -25.45 -0.93
CA PRO A 318 9.04 -26.71 -1.63
C PRO A 318 10.05 -26.94 -2.76
N PHE A 319 10.65 -25.89 -3.31
CA PHE A 319 11.63 -25.98 -4.39
C PHE A 319 13.06 -26.28 -3.90
N ARG A 320 13.28 -26.31 -2.58
CA ARG A 320 14.59 -26.58 -1.97
C ARG A 320 14.93 -28.06 -1.91
N LYS A 321 13.94 -28.93 -1.68
CA LYS A 321 14.18 -30.36 -1.48
C LYS A 321 14.38 -31.08 -2.82
N MET A 322 15.41 -31.93 -2.85
CA MET A 322 15.64 -32.84 -3.97
C MET A 322 14.62 -33.97 -3.92
N ASN A 323 13.65 -33.94 -4.83
CA ASN A 323 12.47 -34.82 -4.83
C ASN A 323 12.54 -35.88 -5.95
N PHE A 324 13.71 -36.49 -6.14
CA PHE A 324 13.86 -37.58 -7.10
C PHE A 324 13.17 -38.85 -6.59
N ASP A 325 12.19 -39.36 -7.35
CA ASP A 325 11.57 -40.65 -7.10
C ASP A 325 11.53 -41.46 -8.41
N LYS A 326 12.39 -42.48 -8.46
CA LYS A 326 12.54 -43.37 -9.62
C LYS A 326 11.21 -44.02 -10.01
N LYS A 327 10.36 -44.42 -9.05
CA LYS A 327 9.11 -45.13 -9.34
C LYS A 327 8.10 -44.18 -9.98
N ARG A 328 7.99 -42.96 -9.46
CA ARG A 328 7.06 -41.93 -9.97
C ARG A 328 7.44 -41.48 -11.37
N ILE A 329 8.72 -41.17 -11.60
CA ILE A 329 9.23 -40.78 -12.92
C ILE A 329 9.00 -41.90 -13.94
N LYS A 330 9.35 -43.14 -13.59
CA LYS A 330 9.17 -44.27 -14.49
C LYS A 330 7.69 -44.49 -14.83
N LYS A 331 6.78 -44.37 -13.85
CA LYS A 331 5.33 -44.47 -14.08
C LYS A 331 4.85 -43.43 -15.12
N ILE A 332 5.34 -42.19 -15.06
CA ILE A 332 4.95 -41.14 -16.02
C ILE A 332 5.47 -41.48 -17.43
N ILE A 333 6.75 -41.88 -17.54
CA ILE A 333 7.38 -42.25 -18.82
C ILE A 333 6.66 -43.46 -19.44
N ASP A 334 6.38 -44.49 -18.64
CA ASP A 334 5.72 -45.72 -19.10
C ASP A 334 4.28 -45.43 -19.60
N ASN A 335 3.58 -44.48 -18.97
CA ASN A 335 2.19 -44.15 -19.30
C ASN A 335 2.02 -43.15 -20.46
N TYR A 336 2.93 -42.17 -20.57
CA TYR A 336 2.75 -41.01 -21.45
C TYR A 336 3.90 -40.78 -22.44
N SER A 337 4.86 -41.71 -22.50
CA SER A 337 6.10 -41.62 -23.27
C SER A 337 7.07 -40.51 -22.83
N GLY A 338 8.36 -40.75 -23.04
CA GLY A 338 9.43 -39.79 -22.75
C GLY A 338 9.79 -38.91 -23.95
N ASN A 339 10.74 -38.02 -23.74
CA ASN A 339 11.41 -37.18 -24.72
C ASN A 339 12.95 -37.34 -24.64
N GLU A 340 13.67 -36.66 -25.53
CA GLU A 340 15.16 -36.65 -25.64
C GLU A 340 15.86 -36.47 -24.27
N VAL A 341 15.31 -35.61 -23.41
CA VAL A 341 15.91 -35.23 -22.12
C VAL A 341 15.43 -36.08 -20.94
N SER A 342 14.44 -36.96 -21.13
CA SER A 342 13.81 -37.71 -20.03
C SER A 342 14.79 -38.54 -19.21
N HIS A 343 15.81 -39.09 -19.87
CA HIS A 343 16.86 -39.88 -19.22
C HIS A 343 17.76 -39.05 -18.29
N LEU A 344 17.86 -37.73 -18.51
CA LEU A 344 18.65 -36.84 -17.67
C LEU A 344 18.11 -36.71 -16.25
N ALA A 345 16.84 -37.08 -16.02
CA ALA A 345 16.26 -37.15 -14.68
C ALA A 345 16.99 -38.15 -13.77
N PHE A 346 17.56 -39.22 -14.34
CA PHE A 346 18.21 -40.29 -13.58
C PHE A 346 19.63 -39.94 -13.10
N LEU A 347 20.19 -38.80 -13.52
CA LEU A 347 21.48 -38.29 -13.05
C LEU A 347 21.44 -37.74 -11.62
N ARG A 348 20.24 -37.45 -11.08
CA ARG A 348 20.02 -36.96 -9.70
C ARG A 348 20.72 -35.65 -9.36
N ASP A 349 21.03 -34.86 -10.38
CA ASP A 349 21.61 -33.51 -10.28
C ASP A 349 20.55 -32.40 -10.41
N LYS A 350 19.31 -32.77 -10.74
CA LYS A 350 18.16 -31.89 -10.94
C LYS A 350 17.02 -32.26 -9.98
N ASN A 351 16.34 -31.24 -9.49
CA ASN A 351 15.09 -31.39 -8.76
C ASN A 351 13.94 -31.68 -9.74
N ILE A 352 12.90 -32.32 -9.23
CA ILE A 352 11.72 -32.69 -10.01
C ILE A 352 10.49 -32.01 -9.41
N TYR A 353 9.80 -31.23 -10.22
CA TYR A 353 8.47 -30.72 -9.93
C TYR A 353 7.45 -31.63 -10.60
N TYR A 354 6.44 -32.08 -9.86
CA TYR A 354 5.41 -32.98 -10.36
C TYR A 354 4.09 -32.23 -10.45
N TYR A 355 3.46 -32.27 -11.62
CA TYR A 355 2.10 -31.80 -11.83
C TYR A 355 1.13 -32.96 -11.65
N ARG A 356 0.08 -32.73 -10.86
CA ARG A 356 -0.90 -33.75 -10.48
C ARG A 356 -2.31 -33.33 -10.83
N VAL A 357 -3.09 -34.28 -11.34
CA VAL A 357 -4.53 -34.12 -11.53
C VAL A 357 -5.22 -35.28 -10.84
N ASN A 358 -6.24 -35.00 -10.03
CA ASN A 358 -6.98 -36.01 -9.25
C ASN A 358 -6.07 -36.92 -8.38
N GLY A 359 -4.93 -36.40 -7.92
CA GLY A 359 -3.98 -37.14 -7.08
C GLY A 359 -2.97 -38.01 -7.85
N GLU A 360 -3.06 -38.09 -9.17
CA GLU A 360 -2.11 -38.84 -9.99
C GLU A 360 -1.05 -37.91 -10.61
N ASP A 361 0.20 -38.38 -10.67
CA ASP A 361 1.26 -37.65 -11.37
C ASP A 361 1.10 -37.80 -12.88
N ILE A 362 0.87 -36.69 -13.58
CA ILE A 362 0.62 -36.68 -15.02
C ILE A 362 1.82 -36.15 -15.80
N MET A 363 2.58 -35.23 -15.19
CA MET A 363 3.71 -34.59 -15.83
C MET A 363 4.78 -34.25 -14.80
N TYR A 364 6.04 -34.24 -15.22
CA TYR A 364 7.12 -33.71 -14.40
C TYR A 364 8.01 -32.75 -15.17
N PHE A 365 8.63 -31.87 -14.41
CA PHE A 365 9.57 -30.85 -14.87
C PHE A 365 10.89 -31.03 -14.13
N MET A 366 11.99 -31.06 -14.87
CA MET A 366 13.34 -31.11 -14.29
C MET A 366 13.86 -29.69 -14.13
N TYR A 367 14.31 -29.31 -12.94
CA TYR A 367 14.84 -27.98 -12.71
C TYR A 367 16.02 -27.96 -11.75
N ARG A 368 16.78 -26.87 -11.82
CA ARG A 368 17.78 -26.52 -10.83
C ARG A 368 17.51 -25.12 -10.31
N ARG A 369 17.54 -24.98 -8.99
CA ARG A 369 17.46 -23.67 -8.35
C ARG A 369 18.81 -22.98 -8.40
N LYS A 370 18.82 -21.72 -8.82
CA LYS A 370 19.98 -20.81 -8.73
C LYS A 370 19.48 -19.42 -8.29
N ASN A 371 19.80 -19.03 -7.06
CA ASN A 371 19.31 -17.80 -6.40
C ASN A 371 17.78 -17.75 -6.33
N ASP A 372 17.19 -16.72 -6.93
CA ASP A 372 15.78 -16.44 -7.13
C ASP A 372 15.22 -17.04 -8.43
N LYS A 373 15.99 -17.88 -9.14
CA LYS A 373 15.59 -18.50 -10.40
C LYS A 373 15.44 -20.01 -10.30
N LEU A 374 14.39 -20.54 -10.92
CA LEU A 374 14.19 -21.95 -11.17
C LEU A 374 14.45 -22.21 -12.66
N ILE A 375 15.57 -22.87 -12.95
CA ILE A 375 16.03 -23.13 -14.31
C ILE A 375 15.58 -24.53 -14.70
N PHE A 376 14.60 -24.61 -15.58
CA PHE A 376 14.03 -25.84 -16.13
C PHE A 376 14.83 -26.30 -17.34
N MET A 377 15.11 -27.60 -17.40
CA MET A 377 15.89 -28.21 -18.48
C MET A 377 14.98 -28.97 -19.44
N GLY A 378 14.94 -28.50 -20.67
CA GLY A 378 14.20 -29.09 -21.78
C GLY A 378 12.68 -29.08 -21.61
N GLU A 379 12.04 -29.86 -22.46
CA GLU A 379 10.60 -30.08 -22.44
C GLU A 379 10.18 -30.90 -21.21
N PRO A 380 9.01 -30.61 -20.61
CA PRO A 380 8.46 -31.48 -19.59
C PRO A 380 8.09 -32.85 -20.14
N VAL A 381 7.94 -33.82 -19.25
CA VAL A 381 7.71 -35.22 -19.61
C VAL A 381 6.38 -35.66 -19.01
N GLY A 382 5.48 -36.19 -19.83
CA GLY A 382 4.14 -36.59 -19.43
C GLY A 382 3.07 -36.24 -20.45
N ASN A 383 1.81 -36.14 -19.99
CA ASN A 383 0.69 -35.81 -20.88
C ASN A 383 0.69 -34.33 -21.30
N MET A 384 0.98 -34.07 -22.57
CA MET A 384 1.07 -32.72 -23.14
C MET A 384 -0.26 -31.98 -23.23
N ASP A 385 -1.40 -32.66 -23.09
CA ASP A 385 -2.72 -32.01 -23.07
C ASP A 385 -2.86 -31.05 -21.88
N TYR A 386 -2.19 -31.36 -20.76
CA TYR A 386 -2.21 -30.57 -19.53
C TYR A 386 -1.05 -29.56 -19.43
N LEU A 387 -0.23 -29.43 -20.47
CA LEU A 387 1.01 -28.63 -20.44
C LEU A 387 0.76 -27.18 -20.01
N LYS A 388 -0.26 -26.53 -20.60
CA LYS A 388 -0.58 -25.13 -20.32
C LYS A 388 -1.01 -24.92 -18.87
N ASP A 389 -1.83 -25.82 -18.34
CA ASP A 389 -2.32 -25.73 -16.96
C ASP A 389 -1.21 -26.03 -15.96
N ALA A 390 -0.34 -26.99 -16.27
CA ALA A 390 0.84 -27.28 -15.47
C ALA A 390 1.81 -26.11 -15.37
N ILE A 391 2.06 -25.39 -16.48
CA ILE A 391 2.91 -24.20 -16.47
C ILE A 391 2.25 -23.08 -15.65
N LYS A 392 0.93 -22.86 -15.78
CA LYS A 392 0.22 -21.83 -14.99
C LYS A 392 0.26 -22.11 -13.49
N GLU A 393 0.07 -23.36 -13.08
CA GLU A 393 0.20 -23.75 -11.68
C GLU A 393 1.64 -23.53 -11.20
N LEU A 394 2.62 -23.93 -12.01
CA LEU A 394 4.04 -23.73 -11.70
C LEU A 394 4.40 -22.24 -11.58
N MET A 395 3.89 -21.37 -12.46
CA MET A 395 4.06 -19.91 -12.38
C MET A 395 3.49 -19.37 -11.07
N THR A 396 2.28 -19.80 -10.70
CA THR A 396 1.60 -19.37 -9.47
C THR A 396 2.38 -19.80 -8.23
N GLN A 397 2.81 -21.07 -8.20
CA GLN A 397 3.63 -21.63 -7.12
C GLN A 397 4.98 -20.93 -7.00
N ALA A 398 5.67 -20.73 -8.12
CA ALA A 398 6.96 -20.04 -8.14
C ALA A 398 6.84 -18.61 -7.64
N ASP A 399 5.83 -17.85 -8.12
CA ASP A 399 5.59 -16.47 -7.70
C ASP A 399 5.27 -16.37 -6.20
N TYR A 400 4.46 -17.29 -5.66
CA TYR A 400 4.16 -17.37 -4.23
C TYR A 400 5.42 -17.49 -3.35
N TYR A 401 6.42 -18.20 -3.85
CA TYR A 401 7.71 -18.40 -3.17
C TYR A 401 8.80 -17.42 -3.60
N GLY A 402 8.48 -16.47 -4.49
CA GLY A 402 9.38 -15.41 -4.96
C GLY A 402 10.41 -15.87 -5.99
N TYR A 403 10.09 -16.88 -6.80
CA TYR A 403 10.95 -17.41 -7.86
C TYR A 403 10.55 -16.93 -9.25
N GLU A 404 11.55 -16.63 -10.08
CA GLU A 404 11.41 -16.47 -11.52
C GLU A 404 11.66 -17.81 -12.23
N LEU A 405 10.87 -18.09 -13.25
CA LEU A 405 11.01 -19.29 -14.07
C LEU A 405 11.92 -19.01 -15.27
N VAL A 406 12.83 -19.92 -15.56
CA VAL A 406 13.68 -19.88 -16.76
C VAL A 406 13.64 -21.24 -17.41
N PHE A 407 13.36 -21.31 -18.71
CA PHE A 407 13.34 -22.55 -19.47
C PHE A 407 14.55 -22.60 -20.41
N TYR A 408 15.31 -23.68 -20.35
CA TYR A 408 16.57 -23.86 -21.08
C TYR A 408 16.45 -25.03 -22.06
N GLU A 409 16.95 -24.86 -23.29
CA GLU A 409 16.92 -25.88 -24.36
C GLU A 409 15.51 -26.43 -24.65
N ILE A 410 14.55 -25.52 -24.85
CA ILE A 410 13.17 -25.86 -25.24
C ILE A 410 12.96 -25.77 -26.74
N ASN A 411 11.96 -26.49 -27.24
CA ASN A 411 11.58 -26.50 -28.64
C ASN A 411 10.73 -25.27 -29.02
N SER A 412 10.46 -25.13 -30.32
CA SER A 412 9.66 -24.02 -30.85
C SER A 412 8.22 -24.02 -30.30
N LYS A 413 7.60 -25.18 -30.04
CA LYS A 413 6.21 -25.27 -29.60
C LYS A 413 6.05 -24.76 -28.16
N LEU A 414 6.91 -25.19 -27.24
CA LEU A 414 6.90 -24.69 -25.87
C LEU A 414 7.33 -23.23 -25.79
N THR A 415 8.26 -22.79 -26.65
CA THR A 415 8.63 -21.36 -26.75
C THR A 415 7.42 -20.49 -27.07
N MET A 416 6.62 -20.87 -28.07
CA MET A 416 5.41 -20.12 -28.44
C MET A 416 4.38 -20.11 -27.30
N LEU A 417 4.18 -21.26 -26.63
CA LEU A 417 3.27 -21.33 -25.48
C LEU A 417 3.72 -20.43 -24.32
N LEU A 418 5.02 -20.40 -24.02
CA LEU A 418 5.57 -19.55 -22.96
C LEU A 418 5.47 -18.06 -23.34
N HIS A 419 5.68 -17.71 -24.61
CA HIS A 419 5.49 -16.35 -25.09
C HIS A 419 4.05 -15.86 -24.87
N ASP A 420 3.05 -16.69 -25.15
CA ASP A 420 1.64 -16.38 -24.86
C ASP A 420 1.35 -16.17 -23.37
N LEU A 421 2.22 -16.72 -22.50
CA LEU A 421 2.17 -16.56 -21.04
C LEU A 421 3.04 -15.40 -20.54
N GLY A 422 3.66 -14.63 -21.44
CA GLY A 422 4.43 -13.43 -21.12
C GLY A 422 5.93 -13.65 -20.90
N PHE A 423 6.50 -14.76 -21.38
CA PHE A 423 7.94 -15.00 -21.32
C PHE A 423 8.66 -14.39 -22.52
N ASP A 424 9.83 -13.81 -22.25
CA ASP A 424 10.80 -13.46 -23.28
C ASP A 424 11.65 -14.69 -23.66
N PHE A 425 12.14 -14.74 -24.90
CA PHE A 425 12.98 -15.84 -25.39
C PHE A 425 14.24 -15.33 -26.09
N ILE A 426 15.31 -16.13 -25.98
CA ILE A 426 16.59 -15.90 -26.66
C ILE A 426 17.00 -17.21 -27.33
N LYS A 427 17.35 -17.16 -28.61
CA LYS A 427 17.81 -18.35 -29.35
C LYS A 427 19.18 -18.78 -28.85
N ASN A 428 19.28 -19.98 -28.28
CA ASN A 428 20.52 -20.54 -27.76
C ASN A 428 21.32 -21.32 -28.83
N GLY A 429 20.62 -22.05 -29.71
CA GLY A 429 21.24 -22.90 -30.72
C GLY A 429 20.21 -23.66 -31.56
N GLU A 430 20.70 -24.58 -32.38
CA GLU A 430 19.89 -25.51 -33.18
C GLU A 430 20.40 -26.93 -32.96
N GLU A 431 19.50 -27.88 -32.76
CA GLU A 431 19.83 -29.30 -32.70
C GLU A 431 19.83 -29.90 -34.10
N LYS A 432 20.82 -30.75 -34.39
CA LYS A 432 20.93 -31.42 -35.68
C LYS A 432 20.08 -32.69 -35.69
N TYR A 433 18.96 -32.65 -36.40
CA TYR A 433 18.14 -33.83 -36.67
C TYR A 433 18.55 -34.48 -38.01
N THR A 434 18.79 -35.78 -38.00
CA THR A 434 19.02 -36.59 -39.21
C THR A 434 17.97 -37.68 -39.32
N HIS A 435 17.23 -37.69 -40.43
CA HIS A 435 16.34 -38.80 -40.76
C HIS A 435 17.19 -40.04 -41.07
N LEU A 436 16.96 -41.11 -40.29
CA LEU A 436 17.65 -42.39 -40.41
C LEU A 436 17.04 -43.26 -41.52
#